data_AF-A0A0X3S4U2-F1
#
_entry.id   AF-A0A0X3S4U2-F1
#
_cell.length_a   1.000
_cell.length_b   1.000
_cell.length_c   1.000
_cell.angle_alpha   90.00
_cell.angle_beta   90.00
_cell.angle_gamma   90.00
#
_symmetry.space_group_name_H-M   'P 1'
#
loop_
_entity.id
_entity.type
_entity.pdbx_description
1 polymer ?
#
loop_
_entity_poly.entity_id
_entity_poly.type
_entity_poly.pdbx_seq_one_letter_code
_entity_poly.pdbx_strand_id
1 'polypeptide(L)'
;MPPLLRYPTVDELGARAAALVARRPRDARLRRVGTSRGGTPLWLLSVGHGSRHALVVAGPHANEPVGGATVLRLAERALADPRLGAGSDTTWNLLLCLDPDGARRNEGWLSGPYTLGRYFRHFFRPGFLEQPEWLPDGAERAALPETRALLDLQDELRPFFQCSLHGVDVGGGFVELTHDLPGMAQRLAQTAARLGIPRELGPYDTLYWPVLGPAVYRIPPPRRGDLAAAITEAAVESTWFHPHRYGTVTAVVEAPMWGVAAVEDGSPAADAPAVLRTVSRTLRDDTRLMEGFLAGVRPHLTHVPDADRLLAPVDDYLLVGPGLADSWDPDTHPAGGRRLPPLDSARLTALGISGRRVALRTAGLLHQLARAAGREAADVLPELDALIDMWCADYSEGYGARWIPVARQAEYQARVVLAAFELAAAYTPVRSHSGESGWGSGAAVPMHTE
;
A
#
# COMPACT_ATOMS: atom_id res chain seq x y z
N MET A 1 -15.17 -18.05 -7.92
CA MET A 1 -14.65 -19.06 -6.97
C MET A 1 -15.38 -18.91 -5.65
N PRO A 2 -15.28 -19.85 -4.69
CA PRO A 2 -15.71 -19.58 -3.33
C PRO A 2 -15.05 -18.29 -2.79
N PRO A 3 -15.73 -17.52 -1.93
CA PRO A 3 -15.19 -16.28 -1.39
C PRO A 3 -13.86 -16.53 -0.66
N LEU A 4 -12.90 -15.63 -0.83
CA LEU A 4 -11.64 -15.66 -0.09
C LEU A 4 -11.91 -15.22 1.35
N LEU A 5 -12.03 -16.20 2.26
CA LEU A 5 -12.25 -15.98 3.68
C LEU A 5 -10.96 -15.67 4.45
N ARG A 6 -9.81 -15.87 3.80
CA ARG A 6 -8.49 -15.53 4.32
C ARG A 6 -7.61 -14.93 3.24
N TYR A 7 -6.54 -14.27 3.64
CA TYR A 7 -5.53 -13.80 2.70
C TYR A 7 -4.85 -15.01 2.03
N PRO A 8 -4.69 -14.99 0.70
CA PRO A 8 -3.89 -15.99 0.00
C PRO A 8 -2.40 -15.76 0.26
N THR A 9 -1.63 -16.84 0.36
CA THR A 9 -0.16 -16.78 0.32
C THR A 9 0.34 -16.42 -1.08
N VAL A 10 1.64 -16.12 -1.23
CA VAL A 10 2.23 -15.82 -2.55
C VAL A 10 2.05 -16.98 -3.53
N ASP A 11 2.25 -18.22 -3.05
CA ASP A 11 2.07 -19.41 -3.88
C ASP A 11 0.59 -19.67 -4.23
N GLU A 12 -0.31 -19.41 -3.28
CA GLU A 12 -1.75 -19.54 -3.54
C GLU A 12 -2.28 -18.53 -4.54
N LEU A 13 -1.73 -17.31 -4.56
CA LEU A 13 -2.04 -16.31 -5.58
C LEU A 13 -1.69 -16.85 -6.97
N GLY A 14 -0.46 -17.34 -7.16
CA GLY A 14 -0.02 -17.92 -8.42
C GLY A 14 -0.85 -19.14 -8.83
N ALA A 15 -1.09 -20.06 -7.90
CA ALA A 15 -1.88 -21.27 -8.17
C ALA A 15 -3.34 -20.95 -8.56
N ARG A 16 -3.98 -19.98 -7.89
CA ARG A 16 -5.36 -19.56 -8.21
C ARG A 16 -5.44 -18.86 -9.56
N ALA A 17 -4.48 -18.01 -9.89
CA ALA A 17 -4.40 -17.36 -11.20
C ALA A 17 -4.19 -18.39 -12.32
N ALA A 18 -3.27 -19.34 -12.14
CA ALA A 18 -3.04 -20.42 -13.10
C ALA A 18 -4.30 -21.28 -13.31
N ALA A 19 -5.00 -21.64 -12.22
CA ALA A 19 -6.25 -22.37 -12.29
C ALA A 19 -7.37 -21.58 -12.99
N LEU A 20 -7.41 -20.25 -12.84
CA LEU A 20 -8.34 -19.38 -13.56
C LEU A 20 -8.04 -19.38 -15.07
N VAL A 21 -6.76 -19.26 -15.46
CA VAL A 21 -6.34 -19.34 -16.87
C VAL A 21 -6.66 -20.70 -17.47
N ALA A 22 -6.40 -21.81 -16.76
CA ALA A 22 -6.71 -23.15 -17.24
C ALA A 22 -8.21 -23.36 -17.54
N ARG A 23 -9.10 -22.70 -16.77
CA ARG A 23 -10.55 -22.73 -17.01
C ARG A 23 -11.01 -21.80 -18.13
N ARG A 24 -10.25 -20.74 -18.41
CA ARG A 24 -10.60 -19.67 -19.36
C ARG A 24 -9.41 -19.31 -20.27
N PRO A 25 -8.81 -20.28 -20.99
CA PRO A 25 -7.56 -20.05 -21.71
C PRO A 25 -7.71 -19.11 -22.91
N ARG A 26 -8.94 -18.91 -23.39
CA ARG A 26 -9.24 -17.93 -24.43
C ARG A 26 -9.34 -16.51 -23.88
N ASP A 27 -9.71 -16.34 -22.62
CA ASP A 27 -10.08 -15.04 -22.03
C ASP A 27 -9.03 -14.48 -21.06
N ALA A 28 -8.09 -15.33 -20.61
CA ALA A 28 -7.08 -14.96 -19.64
C ALA A 28 -5.73 -15.60 -19.96
N ARG A 29 -4.64 -14.90 -19.58
CA ARG A 29 -3.26 -15.37 -19.70
C ARG A 29 -2.48 -15.03 -18.43
N LEU A 30 -1.51 -15.87 -18.06
CA LEU A 30 -0.59 -15.63 -16.96
C LEU A 30 0.83 -15.58 -17.53
N ARG A 31 1.57 -14.51 -17.25
CA ARG A 31 3.00 -14.42 -17.63
C ARG A 31 3.85 -13.93 -16.47
N ARG A 32 5.12 -14.33 -16.47
CA ARG A 32 6.13 -13.75 -15.59
C ARG A 32 6.58 -12.41 -16.19
N VAL A 33 6.62 -11.36 -15.37
CA VAL A 33 7.04 -10.01 -15.79
C VAL A 33 8.37 -9.59 -15.18
N GLY A 34 8.85 -10.34 -14.19
CA GLY A 34 10.11 -10.08 -13.54
C GLY A 34 10.42 -11.12 -12.48
N THR A 35 11.41 -10.79 -11.67
CA THR A 35 11.86 -11.61 -10.53
C THR A 35 12.21 -10.65 -9.41
N SER A 36 11.74 -10.95 -8.22
CA SER A 36 12.17 -10.25 -7.00
C SER A 36 13.64 -10.53 -6.69
N ARG A 37 14.21 -9.74 -5.78
CA ARG A 37 15.61 -9.82 -5.34
C ARG A 37 15.95 -11.16 -4.70
N GLY A 38 14.97 -11.80 -4.05
CA GLY A 38 15.05 -13.14 -3.47
C GLY A 38 14.72 -14.27 -4.45
N GLY A 39 14.52 -13.97 -5.73
CA GLY A 39 14.34 -14.97 -6.78
C GLY A 39 12.89 -15.40 -7.01
N THR A 40 11.91 -14.85 -6.29
CA THR A 40 10.49 -15.18 -6.46
C THR A 40 9.93 -14.53 -7.75
N PRO A 41 9.23 -15.27 -8.63
CA PRO A 41 8.67 -14.72 -9.87
C PRO A 41 7.55 -13.71 -9.62
N LEU A 42 7.55 -12.63 -10.41
CA LEU A 42 6.47 -11.64 -10.43
C LEU A 42 5.47 -12.03 -11.53
N TRP A 43 4.24 -12.36 -11.13
CA TRP A 43 3.21 -12.88 -12.03
C TRP A 43 2.18 -11.81 -12.40
N LEU A 44 1.92 -11.67 -13.71
CA LEU A 44 0.87 -10.83 -14.27
C LEU A 44 -0.24 -11.71 -14.84
N LEU A 45 -1.43 -11.59 -14.25
CA LEU A 45 -2.66 -12.17 -14.79
C LEU A 45 -3.34 -11.12 -15.68
N SER A 46 -3.42 -11.38 -16.98
CA SER A 46 -4.17 -10.54 -17.92
C SER A 46 -5.53 -11.16 -18.26
N VAL A 47 -6.59 -10.35 -18.31
CA VAL A 47 -7.96 -10.75 -18.65
C VAL A 47 -8.53 -9.81 -19.71
N GLY A 48 -9.09 -10.38 -20.78
CA GLY A 48 -9.63 -9.63 -21.93
C GLY A 48 -8.63 -9.44 -23.07
N HIS A 49 -9.11 -8.77 -24.12
CA HIS A 49 -8.43 -8.65 -25.43
C HIS A 49 -8.46 -7.23 -26.00
N GLY A 50 -8.97 -6.25 -25.24
CA GLY A 50 -9.08 -4.89 -25.72
C GLY A 50 -7.73 -4.18 -25.83
N SER A 51 -7.69 -3.14 -26.67
CA SER A 51 -6.53 -2.33 -26.96
C SER A 51 -6.17 -1.35 -25.84
N ARG A 52 -7.12 -1.01 -24.94
CA ARG A 52 -6.85 -0.12 -23.81
C ARG A 52 -6.45 -0.93 -22.58
N HIS A 53 -5.32 -0.58 -21.97
CA HIS A 53 -4.79 -1.31 -20.82
C HIS A 53 -5.18 -0.66 -19.49
N ALA A 54 -5.72 -1.47 -18.57
CA ALA A 54 -5.80 -1.14 -17.16
C ALA A 54 -4.76 -1.97 -16.40
N LEU A 55 -3.91 -1.34 -15.59
CA LEU A 55 -2.91 -2.00 -14.76
C LEU A 55 -3.34 -1.92 -13.28
N VAL A 56 -3.40 -3.05 -12.59
CA VAL A 56 -3.68 -3.11 -11.15
C VAL A 56 -2.54 -3.83 -10.46
N VAL A 57 -1.93 -3.19 -9.47
CA VAL A 57 -0.74 -3.66 -8.76
C VAL A 57 -1.12 -4.08 -7.34
N ALA A 58 -0.96 -5.37 -7.02
CA ALA A 58 -1.15 -5.88 -5.66
C ALA A 58 0.19 -6.08 -4.94
N GLY A 59 0.14 -6.04 -3.61
CA GLY A 59 1.29 -6.25 -2.74
C GLY A 59 2.48 -5.31 -2.99
N PRO A 60 2.28 -3.98 -3.17
CA PRO A 60 3.38 -3.03 -3.19
C PRO A 60 4.11 -2.95 -1.85
N HIS A 61 3.39 -3.17 -0.74
CA HIS A 61 3.97 -3.35 0.59
C HIS A 61 3.69 -4.75 1.13
N ALA A 62 4.73 -5.36 1.70
CA ALA A 62 4.71 -6.71 2.27
C ALA A 62 3.58 -6.97 3.28
N ASN A 63 3.25 -5.96 4.11
CA ASN A 63 2.28 -6.08 5.19
C ASN A 63 0.82 -5.89 4.74
N GLU A 64 0.54 -5.70 3.45
CA GLU A 64 -0.77 -5.29 2.92
C GLU A 64 -1.40 -6.37 2.02
N PRO A 65 -1.75 -7.56 2.55
CA PRO A 65 -2.11 -8.73 1.75
C PRO A 65 -3.48 -8.64 1.07
N VAL A 66 -4.32 -7.65 1.39
CA VAL A 66 -5.66 -7.48 0.81
C VAL A 66 -5.62 -7.35 -0.71
N GLY A 67 -4.59 -6.68 -1.25
CA GLY A 67 -4.45 -6.46 -2.70
C GLY A 67 -4.44 -7.77 -3.49
N GLY A 68 -3.80 -8.82 -2.96
CA GLY A 68 -3.76 -10.13 -3.59
C GLY A 68 -5.15 -10.79 -3.72
N ALA A 69 -5.99 -10.65 -2.68
CA ALA A 69 -7.37 -11.11 -2.74
C ALA A 69 -8.21 -10.27 -3.72
N THR A 70 -7.97 -8.96 -3.77
CA THR A 70 -8.67 -8.01 -4.63
C THR A 70 -8.40 -8.25 -6.12
N VAL A 71 -7.16 -8.52 -6.54
CA VAL A 71 -6.87 -8.80 -7.96
C VAL A 71 -7.57 -10.06 -8.46
N LEU A 72 -7.64 -11.12 -7.64
CA LEU A 72 -8.39 -12.32 -8.01
C LEU A 72 -9.89 -12.02 -8.14
N ARG A 73 -10.44 -11.18 -7.26
CA ARG A 73 -11.84 -10.72 -7.36
C ARG A 73 -12.09 -9.89 -8.62
N LEU A 74 -11.18 -8.99 -8.97
CA LEU A 74 -11.28 -8.18 -10.20
C LEU A 74 -11.22 -9.05 -11.45
N ALA A 75 -10.32 -10.03 -11.50
CA ALA A 75 -10.26 -10.99 -12.60
C ALA A 75 -11.58 -11.73 -12.79
N GLU A 76 -12.20 -12.19 -11.70
CA GLU A 76 -13.51 -12.86 -11.76
C GLU A 76 -14.61 -11.94 -12.27
N ARG A 77 -14.65 -10.67 -11.84
CA ARG A 77 -15.64 -9.70 -12.31
C ARG A 77 -15.45 -9.37 -13.79
N ALA A 78 -14.21 -9.18 -14.23
CA ALA A 78 -13.90 -8.94 -15.64
C ALA A 78 -14.31 -10.13 -16.54
N LEU A 79 -14.15 -11.36 -16.05
CA LEU A 79 -14.60 -12.57 -16.77
C LEU A 79 -16.12 -12.77 -16.74
N ALA A 80 -16.82 -12.25 -15.73
CA ALA A 80 -18.25 -12.45 -15.53
C ALA A 80 -19.12 -11.34 -16.14
N ASP A 81 -18.62 -10.11 -16.20
CA ASP A 81 -19.35 -8.94 -16.74
C ASP A 81 -18.79 -8.57 -18.12
N PRO A 82 -19.55 -8.77 -19.22
CA PRO A 82 -19.12 -8.38 -20.56
C PRO A 82 -18.74 -6.90 -20.67
N ARG A 83 -19.29 -6.00 -19.84
CA ARG A 83 -18.97 -4.57 -19.87
C ARG A 83 -17.58 -4.26 -19.33
N LEU A 84 -16.98 -5.19 -18.59
CA LEU A 84 -15.61 -5.10 -18.07
C LEU A 84 -14.62 -5.97 -18.85
N GLY A 85 -15.10 -7.03 -19.50
CA GLY A 85 -14.29 -7.98 -20.27
C GLY A 85 -14.61 -7.95 -21.76
N ALA A 86 -15.18 -9.04 -22.28
CA ALA A 86 -15.31 -9.33 -23.71
C ALA A 86 -16.10 -8.30 -24.55
N GLY A 87 -16.99 -7.53 -23.93
CA GLY A 87 -17.75 -6.45 -24.58
C GLY A 87 -17.11 -5.06 -24.42
N SER A 88 -15.92 -4.98 -23.85
CA SER A 88 -15.17 -3.74 -23.65
C SER A 88 -13.86 -3.76 -24.42
N ASP A 89 -13.43 -2.60 -24.91
CA ASP A 89 -12.08 -2.42 -25.47
C ASP A 89 -11.05 -2.25 -24.34
N THR A 90 -11.06 -3.15 -23.35
CA THR A 90 -10.13 -3.15 -22.21
C THR A 90 -9.47 -4.50 -22.00
N THR A 91 -8.16 -4.47 -21.72
CA THR A 91 -7.42 -5.59 -21.13
C THR A 91 -7.02 -5.23 -19.70
N TRP A 92 -7.51 -6.00 -18.73
CA TRP A 92 -7.08 -5.90 -17.33
C TRP A 92 -5.75 -6.63 -17.15
N ASN A 93 -4.76 -5.97 -16.57
CA ASN A 93 -3.43 -6.50 -16.29
C ASN A 93 -3.21 -6.42 -14.78
N LEU A 94 -3.20 -7.58 -14.11
CA LEU A 94 -3.27 -7.69 -12.66
C LEU A 94 -1.95 -8.29 -12.14
N LEU A 95 -1.06 -7.44 -11.63
CA LEU A 95 0.20 -7.88 -11.02
C LEU A 95 -0.13 -8.45 -9.63
N LEU A 96 0.12 -9.74 -9.43
CA LEU A 96 -0.41 -10.48 -8.28
C LEU A 96 0.25 -10.12 -6.94
N CYS A 97 1.54 -9.77 -6.97
CA CYS A 97 2.32 -9.34 -5.82
C CYS A 97 3.61 -8.66 -6.33
N LEU A 98 3.84 -7.41 -5.96
CA LEU A 98 5.03 -6.65 -6.34
C LEU A 98 6.22 -6.94 -5.43
N ASP A 99 6.00 -7.08 -4.12
CA ASP A 99 7.00 -7.49 -3.12
C ASP A 99 6.71 -8.90 -2.57
N PRO A 100 6.94 -9.97 -3.37
CA PRO A 100 6.68 -11.33 -2.91
C PRO A 100 7.62 -11.79 -1.79
N ASP A 101 8.85 -11.27 -1.74
CA ASP A 101 9.82 -11.69 -0.72
C ASP A 101 9.44 -11.15 0.66
N GLY A 102 9.04 -9.88 0.74
CA GLY A 102 8.47 -9.33 1.96
C GLY A 102 7.11 -9.95 2.32
N ALA A 103 6.24 -10.19 1.34
CA ALA A 103 4.95 -10.84 1.58
C ALA A 103 5.10 -12.24 2.20
N ARG A 104 6.11 -13.02 1.79
CA ARG A 104 6.40 -14.34 2.39
C ARG A 104 6.69 -14.28 3.88
N ARG A 105 7.36 -13.22 4.35
CA ARG A 105 7.63 -13.02 5.79
C ARG A 105 6.36 -12.78 6.62
N ASN A 106 5.26 -12.39 5.97
CA ASN A 106 3.96 -12.20 6.61
C ASN A 106 3.06 -13.46 6.59
N GLU A 107 3.44 -14.55 5.90
CA GLU A 107 2.58 -15.73 5.73
C GLU A 107 2.17 -16.39 7.06
N GLY A 108 2.96 -16.20 8.12
CA GLY A 108 2.70 -16.72 9.46
C GLY A 108 1.40 -16.23 10.12
N TRP A 109 0.81 -15.13 9.66
CA TRP A 109 -0.44 -14.59 10.23
C TRP A 109 -1.63 -14.56 9.25
N LEU A 110 -1.40 -14.76 7.94
CA LEU A 110 -2.42 -14.64 6.88
C LEU A 110 -3.62 -15.57 7.03
N SER A 111 -3.47 -16.68 7.75
CA SER A 111 -4.54 -17.68 7.98
C SER A 111 -5.47 -17.33 9.14
N GLY A 112 -5.16 -16.33 9.96
CA GLY A 112 -5.91 -16.01 11.18
C GLY A 112 -5.73 -17.05 12.30
N PRO A 113 -6.19 -16.79 13.54
CA PRO A 113 -7.06 -15.68 13.96
C PRO A 113 -6.45 -14.29 13.75
N TYR A 114 -7.30 -13.35 13.31
CA TYR A 114 -6.93 -11.97 13.01
C TYR A 114 -7.06 -11.09 14.26
N THR A 115 -6.07 -11.20 15.14
CA THR A 115 -5.94 -10.36 16.34
C THR A 115 -4.78 -9.39 16.15
N LEU A 116 -4.89 -8.17 16.70
CA LEU A 116 -3.83 -7.16 16.64
C LEU A 116 -2.51 -7.71 17.19
N GLY A 117 -2.56 -8.38 18.35
CA GLY A 117 -1.39 -8.96 19.00
C GLY A 117 -0.69 -10.02 18.16
N ARG A 118 -1.43 -10.87 17.42
CA ARG A 118 -0.81 -11.82 16.50
C ARG A 118 -0.23 -11.12 15.29
N TYR A 119 -0.96 -10.15 14.72
CA TYR A 119 -0.51 -9.38 13.56
C TYR A 119 0.82 -8.69 13.83
N PHE A 120 0.93 -7.88 14.89
CA PHE A 120 2.17 -7.15 15.17
C PHE A 120 3.34 -8.07 15.53
N ARG A 121 3.11 -9.19 16.22
CA ARG A 121 4.19 -10.17 16.52
C ARG A 121 4.74 -10.91 15.30
N HIS A 122 4.01 -10.92 14.18
CA HIS A 122 4.42 -11.55 12.91
C HIS A 122 4.49 -10.52 11.77
N PHE A 123 4.49 -9.23 12.10
CA PHE A 123 4.49 -8.15 11.13
C PHE A 123 5.84 -8.08 10.44
N PHE A 124 5.82 -7.90 9.13
CA PHE A 124 7.01 -7.50 8.40
C PHE A 124 6.68 -6.47 7.33
N ARG A 125 7.44 -5.38 7.32
CA ARG A 125 7.53 -4.44 6.20
C ARG A 125 9.01 -4.11 6.01
N PRO A 126 9.55 -4.17 4.79
CA PRO A 126 10.94 -3.79 4.53
C PRO A 126 11.23 -2.35 4.96
N GLY A 127 12.51 -2.06 5.20
CA GLY A 127 12.98 -0.68 5.35
C GLY A 127 12.61 0.17 4.13
N PHE A 128 12.58 1.49 4.27
CA PHE A 128 12.00 2.39 3.28
C PHE A 128 12.63 2.19 1.89
N LEU A 129 13.96 2.16 1.79
CA LEU A 129 14.70 1.96 0.53
C LEU A 129 14.49 0.58 -0.11
N GLU A 130 13.86 -0.34 0.61
CA GLU A 130 13.55 -1.68 0.15
C GLU A 130 12.11 -1.85 -0.33
N GLN A 131 11.29 -0.80 -0.28
CA GLN A 131 9.88 -0.82 -0.70
C GLN A 131 9.75 -0.51 -2.22
N PRO A 132 9.19 -1.42 -3.04
CA PRO A 132 9.28 -1.31 -4.50
C PRO A 132 8.62 -0.11 -5.18
N GLU A 133 7.65 0.55 -4.55
CA GLU A 133 6.98 1.72 -5.15
C GLU A 133 7.64 3.05 -4.83
N TRP A 134 8.65 3.05 -3.95
CA TRP A 134 9.41 4.23 -3.59
C TRP A 134 10.60 4.43 -4.53
N LEU A 135 10.72 5.61 -5.14
CA LEU A 135 11.79 6.00 -6.08
C LEU A 135 12.49 7.27 -5.60
N PRO A 136 13.11 7.32 -4.41
CA PRO A 136 13.71 8.55 -3.90
C PRO A 136 14.77 9.16 -4.83
N ASP A 137 15.47 8.32 -5.60
CA ASP A 137 16.49 8.72 -6.58
C ASP A 137 15.96 8.80 -8.04
N GLY A 138 14.66 8.58 -8.21
CA GLY A 138 13.96 8.56 -9.50
C GLY A 138 14.05 7.25 -10.29
N ALA A 139 13.19 7.15 -11.30
CA ALA A 139 12.99 5.93 -12.10
C ALA A 139 14.28 5.42 -12.77
N GLU A 140 15.14 6.32 -13.26
CA GLU A 140 16.41 5.96 -13.91
C GLU A 140 17.41 5.29 -12.96
N ARG A 141 17.29 5.57 -11.65
CA ARG A 141 18.18 5.05 -10.60
C ARG A 141 17.54 3.94 -9.78
N ALA A 142 16.35 3.44 -10.19
CA ALA A 142 15.67 2.34 -9.52
C ALA A 142 16.63 1.16 -9.33
N ALA A 143 16.92 0.82 -8.08
CA ALA A 143 17.88 -0.23 -7.73
C ALA A 143 17.22 -1.61 -7.66
N LEU A 144 15.97 -1.65 -7.19
CA LEU A 144 15.25 -2.88 -6.91
C LEU A 144 14.73 -3.55 -8.20
N PRO A 145 14.90 -4.87 -8.36
CA PRO A 145 14.39 -5.57 -9.54
C PRO A 145 12.86 -5.59 -9.60
N GLU A 146 12.17 -5.56 -8.46
CA GLU A 146 10.71 -5.44 -8.39
C GLU A 146 10.23 -4.10 -8.95
N THR A 147 10.89 -3.01 -8.53
CA THR A 147 10.63 -1.66 -9.03
C THR A 147 10.85 -1.58 -10.54
N ARG A 148 11.99 -2.09 -11.04
CA ARG A 148 12.28 -2.10 -12.49
C ARG A 148 11.21 -2.87 -13.27
N ALA A 149 10.80 -4.04 -12.78
CA ALA A 149 9.74 -4.82 -13.42
C ALA A 149 8.41 -4.05 -13.49
N LEU A 150 8.07 -3.25 -12.47
CA LEU A 150 6.88 -2.39 -12.52
C LEU A 150 7.04 -1.23 -13.51
N LEU A 151 8.19 -0.54 -13.52
CA LEU A 151 8.46 0.55 -14.46
C LEU A 151 8.43 0.06 -15.91
N ASP A 152 9.08 -1.07 -16.20
CA ASP A 152 9.08 -1.71 -17.51
C ASP A 152 7.65 -2.10 -17.93
N LEU A 153 6.85 -2.62 -17.01
CA LEU A 153 5.45 -2.98 -17.27
C LEU A 153 4.59 -1.75 -17.56
N GLN A 154 4.80 -0.65 -16.83
CA GLN A 154 4.13 0.63 -17.07
C GLN A 154 4.47 1.18 -18.46
N ASP A 155 5.74 1.04 -18.88
CA ASP A 155 6.24 1.52 -20.18
C ASP A 155 5.81 0.64 -21.35
N GLU A 156 5.71 -0.67 -21.11
CA GLU A 156 5.18 -1.67 -22.05
C GLU A 156 3.67 -1.44 -22.29
N LEU A 157 2.89 -1.37 -21.20
CA LEU A 157 1.43 -1.36 -21.30
C LEU A 157 0.85 0.03 -21.61
N ARG A 158 1.56 1.11 -21.22
CA ARG A 158 1.09 2.50 -21.29
C ARG A 158 -0.38 2.64 -20.88
N PRO A 159 -0.74 2.17 -19.67
CA PRO A 159 -2.14 1.97 -19.31
C PRO A 159 -2.89 3.30 -19.30
N PHE A 160 -4.15 3.32 -19.71
CA PHE A 160 -4.95 4.55 -19.52
C PHE A 160 -5.35 4.72 -18.04
N PHE A 161 -5.39 3.62 -17.30
CA PHE A 161 -5.70 3.58 -15.88
C PHE A 161 -4.74 2.65 -15.14
N GLN A 162 -4.12 3.16 -14.08
CA GLN A 162 -3.37 2.38 -13.11
C GLN A 162 -4.06 2.43 -11.74
N CYS A 163 -4.07 1.31 -11.04
CA CYS A 163 -4.39 1.28 -9.61
C CYS A 163 -3.30 0.57 -8.83
N SER A 164 -2.72 1.21 -7.81
CA SER A 164 -1.94 0.51 -6.78
C SER A 164 -2.85 0.16 -5.61
N LEU A 165 -2.79 -1.09 -5.15
CA LEU A 165 -3.66 -1.64 -4.11
C LEU A 165 -2.91 -1.69 -2.78
N HIS A 166 -3.30 -0.81 -1.86
CA HIS A 166 -2.70 -0.68 -0.55
C HIS A 166 -3.65 -1.08 0.57
N GLY A 167 -3.11 -1.21 1.78
CA GLY A 167 -3.86 -1.54 2.97
C GLY A 167 -3.44 -0.69 4.16
N VAL A 168 -4.43 -0.37 4.99
CA VAL A 168 -4.22 0.31 6.27
C VAL A 168 -4.36 -0.71 7.38
N ASP A 169 -3.38 -0.83 8.27
CA ASP A 169 -3.49 -1.75 9.42
C ASP A 169 -4.70 -1.33 10.27
N VAL A 170 -4.64 -0.14 10.87
CA VAL A 170 -5.70 0.42 11.72
C VAL A 170 -6.06 1.81 11.21
N GLY A 171 -7.35 2.07 10.97
CA GLY A 171 -7.83 3.36 10.44
C GLY A 171 -9.11 3.22 9.61
N GLY A 172 -9.16 3.93 8.49
CA GLY A 172 -10.25 3.91 7.52
C GLY A 172 -9.76 3.77 6.08
N GLY A 173 -10.69 3.63 5.15
CA GLY A 173 -10.38 3.58 3.72
C GLY A 173 -10.35 4.96 3.08
N PHE A 174 -9.43 5.15 2.13
CA PHE A 174 -9.33 6.40 1.36
C PHE A 174 -8.75 6.12 -0.02
N VAL A 175 -8.70 7.15 -0.85
CA VAL A 175 -8.18 7.07 -2.22
C VAL A 175 -7.27 8.25 -2.49
N GLU A 176 -6.15 8.02 -3.16
CA GLU A 176 -5.32 9.07 -3.72
C GLU A 176 -5.31 9.00 -5.23
N LEU A 177 -5.28 10.16 -5.90
CA LEU A 177 -5.37 10.25 -7.35
C LEU A 177 -4.33 11.20 -7.93
N THR A 178 -3.73 10.85 -9.07
CA THR A 178 -2.92 11.81 -9.84
C THR A 178 -3.78 12.84 -10.57
N HIS A 179 -5.04 12.50 -10.85
CA HIS A 179 -6.00 13.35 -11.56
C HIS A 179 -7.25 13.59 -10.72
N ASP A 180 -7.92 14.71 -10.95
CA ASP A 180 -9.25 14.90 -10.39
C ASP A 180 -10.25 14.01 -11.14
N LEU A 181 -10.97 13.15 -10.40
CA LEU A 181 -12.03 12.31 -10.92
C LEU A 181 -13.35 12.73 -10.24
N PRO A 182 -14.10 13.69 -10.84
CA PRO A 182 -15.37 14.13 -10.29
C PRO A 182 -16.32 12.95 -10.03
N GLY A 183 -16.92 12.92 -8.84
CA GLY A 183 -17.80 11.84 -8.39
C GLY A 183 -17.10 10.70 -7.65
N MET A 184 -15.76 10.67 -7.59
CA MET A 184 -15.04 9.62 -6.86
C MET A 184 -15.39 9.59 -5.37
N ALA A 185 -15.41 10.75 -4.71
CA ALA A 185 -15.75 10.85 -3.29
C ALA A 185 -17.17 10.32 -2.98
N GLN A 186 -18.13 10.56 -3.88
CA GLN A 186 -19.49 10.03 -3.74
C GLN A 186 -19.53 8.50 -3.86
N ARG A 187 -18.84 7.93 -4.87
CA ARG A 187 -18.77 6.48 -5.09
C ARG A 187 -18.05 5.76 -3.96
N LEU A 188 -16.99 6.38 -3.42
CA LEU A 188 -16.28 5.92 -2.24
C LEU A 188 -17.22 5.87 -1.02
N ALA A 189 -17.91 6.97 -0.73
CA ALA A 189 -18.87 7.05 0.38
C ALA A 189 -19.99 6.01 0.29
N GLN A 190 -20.57 5.80 -0.90
CA GLN A 190 -21.58 4.78 -1.12
C GLN A 190 -21.04 3.36 -0.88
N THR A 191 -19.82 3.08 -1.35
CA THR A 191 -19.17 1.78 -1.19
C THR A 191 -18.84 1.51 0.28
N ALA A 192 -18.23 2.48 0.95
CA ALA A 192 -17.89 2.47 2.36
C ALA A 192 -19.12 2.21 3.24
N ALA A 193 -20.18 3.01 3.07
CA ALA A 193 -21.43 2.87 3.82
C ALA A 193 -22.09 1.49 3.61
N ARG A 194 -22.12 1.00 2.37
CA ARG A 194 -22.73 -0.30 2.05
C ARG A 194 -21.98 -1.48 2.65
N LEU A 195 -20.68 -1.34 2.90
CA LEU A 195 -19.84 -2.39 3.46
C LEU A 195 -19.56 -2.18 4.95
N GLY A 196 -19.96 -1.05 5.54
CA GLY A 196 -19.67 -0.71 6.94
C GLY A 196 -18.16 -0.54 7.16
N ILE A 197 -17.49 0.14 6.24
CA ILE A 197 -16.06 0.46 6.34
C ILE A 197 -15.94 1.96 6.60
N PRO A 198 -15.29 2.39 7.70
CA PRO A 198 -15.01 3.79 7.94
C PRO A 198 -14.10 4.37 6.85
N ARG A 199 -14.32 5.62 6.46
CA ARG A 199 -13.43 6.40 5.61
C ARG A 199 -12.46 7.22 6.45
N GLU A 200 -11.23 7.39 6.00
CA GLU A 200 -10.26 8.20 6.73
C GLU A 200 -10.24 9.64 6.23
N LEU A 201 -10.71 10.57 7.08
CA LEU A 201 -10.66 12.01 6.83
C LEU A 201 -9.35 12.56 7.40
N GLY A 202 -8.43 12.92 6.50
CA GLY A 202 -7.08 13.36 6.82
C GLY A 202 -6.17 12.24 7.36
N PRO A 203 -5.93 11.15 6.59
CA PRO A 203 -4.94 10.16 6.95
C PRO A 203 -3.56 10.81 7.03
N TYR A 204 -2.71 10.23 7.87
CA TYR A 204 -1.34 10.71 8.06
C TYR A 204 -0.55 10.74 6.73
N ASP A 205 -0.72 9.72 5.89
CA ASP A 205 0.01 9.59 4.62
C ASP A 205 -0.27 10.75 3.65
N THR A 206 -1.45 11.37 3.74
CA THR A 206 -1.86 12.51 2.90
C THR A 206 -2.02 13.80 3.67
N LEU A 207 -1.44 13.88 4.88
CA LEU A 207 -1.61 14.98 5.83
C LEU A 207 -1.48 16.37 5.18
N TYR A 208 -0.54 16.48 4.26
CA TYR A 208 -0.17 17.73 3.60
C TYR A 208 -0.67 17.89 2.16
N TRP A 209 -1.45 16.93 1.67
CA TRP A 209 -1.83 16.85 0.27
C TRP A 209 -3.14 17.60 -0.01
N PRO A 210 -3.35 18.07 -1.25
CA PRO A 210 -4.62 18.69 -1.61
C PRO A 210 -5.79 17.71 -1.49
N VAL A 211 -6.88 18.16 -0.88
CA VAL A 211 -8.12 17.39 -0.75
C VAL A 211 -8.97 17.57 -2.01
N LEU A 212 -9.35 16.46 -2.66
CA LEU A 212 -10.28 16.45 -3.80
C LEU A 212 -11.74 16.24 -3.34
N GLY A 213 -11.91 15.57 -2.20
CA GLY A 213 -13.18 15.36 -1.53
C GLY A 213 -12.99 14.55 -0.25
N PRO A 214 -14.06 14.27 0.52
CA PRO A 214 -13.95 13.46 1.73
C PRO A 214 -13.30 12.10 1.45
N ALA A 215 -12.15 11.84 2.10
CA ALA A 215 -11.31 10.65 1.90
C ALA A 215 -10.79 10.44 0.46
N VAL A 216 -10.68 11.52 -0.32
CA VAL A 216 -10.06 11.51 -1.65
C VAL A 216 -9.04 12.64 -1.75
N TYR A 217 -7.78 12.28 -2.02
CA TYR A 217 -6.65 13.20 -2.01
C TYR A 217 -5.94 13.23 -3.36
N ARG A 218 -5.31 14.36 -3.67
CA ARG A 218 -4.47 14.50 -4.87
C ARG A 218 -3.04 14.12 -4.52
N ILE A 219 -2.48 13.13 -5.22
CA ILE A 219 -1.05 12.85 -5.14
C ILE A 219 -0.33 14.06 -5.75
N PRO A 220 0.53 14.77 -4.99
CA PRO A 220 1.26 15.91 -5.53
C PRO A 220 2.29 15.44 -6.56
N PRO A 221 2.54 16.21 -7.64
CA PRO A 221 3.63 15.90 -8.55
C PRO A 221 4.93 15.75 -7.76
N PRO A 222 5.76 14.75 -8.11
CA PRO A 222 6.91 14.43 -7.30
C PRO A 222 7.90 15.61 -7.29
N ARG A 223 8.47 15.86 -6.12
CA ARG A 223 9.54 16.83 -5.92
C ARG A 223 10.75 16.12 -5.35
N ARG A 224 11.93 16.41 -5.88
CA ARG A 224 13.19 16.03 -5.24
C ARG A 224 13.30 16.79 -3.93
N GLY A 225 13.40 16.08 -2.83
CA GLY A 225 13.44 16.63 -1.48
C GLY A 225 14.34 15.82 -0.56
N ASP A 226 14.54 16.33 0.65
CA ASP A 226 15.26 15.62 1.72
C ASP A 226 14.56 14.29 2.06
N LEU A 227 15.33 13.22 2.26
CA LEU A 227 14.85 11.88 2.59
C LEU A 227 13.97 11.89 3.86
N ALA A 228 14.26 12.77 4.83
CA ALA A 228 13.42 12.93 6.02
C ALA A 228 12.02 13.46 5.66
N ALA A 229 11.93 14.50 4.83
CA ALA A 229 10.65 15.00 4.31
C ALA A 229 9.95 13.96 3.40
N ALA A 230 10.74 13.17 2.68
CA ALA A 230 10.29 12.09 1.81
C ALA A 230 9.57 10.97 2.54
N ILE A 231 10.11 10.55 3.69
CA ILE A 231 9.54 9.50 4.52
C ILE A 231 8.22 9.95 5.16
N THR A 232 8.11 11.24 5.51
CA THR A 232 6.89 11.78 6.13
C THR A 232 5.71 11.99 5.16
N GLU A 233 5.98 12.20 3.87
CA GLU A 233 4.96 12.56 2.88
C GLU A 233 4.63 11.46 1.87
N ALA A 234 5.21 10.25 1.99
CA ALA A 234 4.96 9.04 1.18
C ALA A 234 4.96 9.18 -0.37
N ALA A 235 5.18 10.38 -0.92
CA ALA A 235 5.08 10.71 -2.34
C ALA A 235 6.30 11.47 -2.89
N VAL A 236 7.43 11.45 -2.18
CA VAL A 236 8.70 11.69 -2.88
C VAL A 236 8.86 10.62 -3.94
N GLU A 237 9.22 11.06 -5.15
CA GLU A 237 9.24 10.31 -6.43
C GLU A 237 8.78 8.85 -6.26
N SER A 238 7.55 8.53 -6.72
CA SER A 238 6.94 7.20 -6.61
C SER A 238 6.61 6.62 -7.99
N THR A 239 6.51 5.29 -8.07
CA THR A 239 6.08 4.57 -9.30
C THR A 239 4.66 4.98 -9.73
N TRP A 240 3.89 5.60 -8.84
CA TRP A 240 2.52 6.07 -9.11
C TRP A 240 2.46 7.16 -10.18
N PHE A 241 3.47 8.03 -10.23
CA PHE A 241 3.55 9.13 -11.19
C PHE A 241 4.29 8.79 -12.48
N HIS A 242 5.09 7.71 -12.51
CA HIS A 242 5.85 7.31 -13.69
C HIS A 242 5.02 7.23 -14.99
N PRO A 243 3.83 6.57 -15.00
CA PRO A 243 3.04 6.46 -16.23
C PRO A 243 2.24 7.73 -16.55
N HIS A 244 2.26 8.78 -15.72
CA HIS A 244 1.53 10.03 -15.96
C HIS A 244 1.87 10.66 -17.33
N ARG A 245 3.09 10.47 -17.82
CA ARG A 245 3.54 10.91 -19.15
C ARG A 245 2.75 10.30 -20.33
N TYR A 246 2.11 9.14 -20.11
CA TYR A 246 1.25 8.48 -21.09
C TYR A 246 -0.20 8.96 -21.02
N GLY A 247 -0.51 9.93 -20.15
CA GLY A 247 -1.89 10.33 -19.85
C GLY A 247 -2.60 9.35 -18.90
N THR A 248 -1.85 8.47 -18.23
CA THR A 248 -2.37 7.51 -17.27
C THR A 248 -2.97 8.22 -16.06
N VAL A 249 -4.21 7.86 -15.73
CA VAL A 249 -4.79 8.17 -14.42
C VAL A 249 -4.33 7.09 -13.45
N THR A 250 -3.67 7.48 -12.36
CA THR A 250 -3.28 6.56 -11.28
C THR A 250 -4.16 6.79 -10.07
N ALA A 251 -4.70 5.70 -9.52
CA ALA A 251 -5.35 5.66 -8.22
C ALA A 251 -4.54 4.80 -7.24
N VAL A 252 -4.41 5.27 -6.00
CA VAL A 252 -3.96 4.46 -4.86
C VAL A 252 -5.19 4.21 -4.01
N VAL A 253 -5.50 2.94 -3.74
CA VAL A 253 -6.74 2.57 -3.02
C VAL A 253 -6.39 1.84 -1.73
N GLU A 254 -6.73 2.51 -0.63
CA GLU A 254 -6.42 2.09 0.73
C GLU A 254 -7.61 1.36 1.37
N ALA A 255 -7.38 0.12 1.80
CA ALA A 255 -8.39 -0.73 2.44
C ALA A 255 -7.98 -1.09 3.87
N PRO A 256 -8.79 -0.73 4.90
CA PRO A 256 -8.41 -0.97 6.29
C PRO A 256 -8.62 -2.43 6.70
N MET A 257 -7.69 -2.96 7.52
CA MET A 257 -7.83 -4.25 8.18
C MET A 257 -8.67 -4.15 9.45
N TRP A 258 -8.32 -3.20 10.32
CA TRP A 258 -9.10 -2.83 11.50
C TRP A 258 -9.70 -1.43 11.31
N GLY A 259 -11.03 -1.37 11.21
CA GLY A 259 -11.77 -0.13 11.04
C GLY A 259 -11.90 0.64 12.35
N VAL A 260 -11.67 1.95 12.31
CA VAL A 260 -11.91 2.90 13.41
C VAL A 260 -12.95 3.92 12.97
N ALA A 261 -14.08 4.03 13.68
CA ALA A 261 -15.15 4.95 13.29
C ALA A 261 -14.77 6.44 13.47
N ALA A 262 -13.96 6.75 14.48
CA ALA A 262 -13.56 8.12 14.80
C ALA A 262 -12.74 8.81 13.70
N VAL A 263 -12.13 8.05 12.78
CA VAL A 263 -11.44 8.65 11.62
C VAL A 263 -12.40 9.23 10.57
N GLU A 264 -13.71 9.04 10.72
CA GLU A 264 -14.74 9.74 9.92
C GLU A 264 -15.26 11.02 10.58
N ASP A 265 -14.84 11.35 11.80
CA ASP A 265 -15.36 12.49 12.54
C ASP A 265 -14.70 13.81 12.13
N GLY A 266 -15.28 14.47 11.12
CA GLY A 266 -14.85 15.80 10.67
C GLY A 266 -15.27 16.96 11.59
N SER A 267 -15.71 16.70 12.83
CA SER A 267 -16.06 17.77 13.78
C SER A 267 -14.83 18.57 14.22
N PRO A 268 -15.00 19.87 14.56
CA PRO A 268 -13.92 20.65 15.15
C PRO A 268 -13.40 20.02 16.44
N ALA A 269 -12.08 19.93 16.57
CA ALA A 269 -11.44 19.43 17.79
C ALA A 269 -11.54 20.45 18.93
N ALA A 270 -11.89 19.97 20.14
CA ALA A 270 -12.04 20.83 21.32
C ALA A 270 -10.72 21.44 21.81
N ASP A 271 -9.63 20.67 21.86
CA ASP A 271 -8.28 21.13 22.22
C ASP A 271 -7.20 20.37 21.43
N ALA A 272 -7.05 20.75 20.15
CA ALA A 272 -6.03 20.15 19.28
C ALA A 272 -4.60 20.28 19.83
N PRO A 273 -4.15 21.43 20.37
CA PRO A 273 -2.81 21.54 20.96
C PRO A 273 -2.53 20.55 22.10
N ALA A 274 -3.50 20.30 22.99
CA ALA A 274 -3.31 19.32 24.06
C ALA A 274 -3.18 17.88 23.54
N VAL A 275 -3.98 17.51 22.52
CA VAL A 275 -3.89 16.20 21.88
C VAL A 275 -2.54 16.03 21.20
N LEU A 276 -2.09 17.01 20.42
CA LEU A 276 -0.79 16.98 19.76
C LEU A 276 0.37 16.83 20.75
N ARG A 277 0.40 17.61 21.84
CA ARG A 277 1.42 17.46 22.90
C ARG A 277 1.44 16.04 23.47
N THR A 278 0.27 15.43 23.64
CA THR A 278 0.16 14.06 24.15
C THR A 278 0.73 13.06 23.15
N VAL A 279 0.27 13.12 21.89
CA VAL A 279 0.74 12.22 20.82
C VAL A 279 2.24 12.35 20.60
N SER A 280 2.76 13.58 20.52
CA SER A 280 4.19 13.84 20.34
C SER A 280 5.02 13.34 21.52
N ARG A 281 4.59 13.61 22.77
CA ARG A 281 5.30 13.12 23.95
C ARG A 281 5.34 11.60 23.97
N THR A 282 4.19 10.95 23.78
CA THR A 282 4.09 9.49 23.74
C THR A 282 4.99 8.90 22.65
N LEU A 283 4.98 9.46 21.44
CA LEU A 283 5.86 8.99 20.37
C LEU A 283 7.35 9.08 20.75
N ARG A 284 7.80 10.20 21.35
CA ARG A 284 9.20 10.32 21.80
C ARG A 284 9.55 9.29 22.88
N ASP A 285 8.67 9.12 23.85
CA ASP A 285 8.89 8.20 24.97
C ASP A 285 8.93 6.75 24.47
N ASP A 286 8.01 6.37 23.58
CA ASP A 286 7.98 5.04 22.95
C ASP A 286 9.20 4.80 22.05
N THR A 287 9.65 5.79 21.29
CA THR A 287 10.89 5.68 20.50
C THR A 287 12.09 5.40 21.41
N ARG A 288 12.27 6.17 22.50
CA ARG A 288 13.38 5.94 23.45
C ARG A 288 13.29 4.57 24.12
N LEU A 289 12.08 4.11 24.43
CA LEU A 289 11.87 2.77 24.97
C LEU A 289 12.31 1.70 23.97
N MET A 290 11.94 1.84 22.69
CA MET A 290 12.33 0.90 21.62
C MET A 290 13.85 0.94 21.34
N GLU A 291 14.51 2.08 21.45
CA GLU A 291 15.98 2.18 21.39
C GLU A 291 16.64 1.35 22.51
N GLY A 292 16.09 1.37 23.72
CA GLY A 292 16.55 0.55 24.85
C GLY A 292 16.44 -0.95 24.56
N PHE A 293 15.30 -1.41 24.04
CA PHE A 293 15.15 -2.82 23.63
C PHE A 293 16.09 -3.20 22.49
N LEU A 294 16.25 -2.35 21.48
CA LEU A 294 17.21 -2.59 20.40
C LEU A 294 18.64 -2.73 20.95
N ALA A 295 19.04 -1.88 21.89
CA ALA A 295 20.37 -1.97 22.52
C ALA A 295 20.57 -3.30 23.27
N GLY A 296 19.51 -3.85 23.88
CA GLY A 296 19.53 -5.16 24.53
C GLY A 296 19.56 -6.33 23.56
N VAL A 297 18.89 -6.23 22.40
CA VAL A 297 18.78 -7.33 21.42
C VAL A 297 19.96 -7.37 20.45
N ARG A 298 20.40 -6.20 19.97
CA ARG A 298 21.39 -6.05 18.86
C ARG A 298 22.70 -6.84 19.06
N PRO A 299 23.31 -6.90 20.27
CA PRO A 299 24.54 -7.68 20.49
C PRO A 299 24.42 -9.18 20.18
N HIS A 300 23.19 -9.72 20.21
CA HIS A 300 22.91 -11.16 20.08
C HIS A 300 22.50 -11.58 18.66
N LEU A 301 22.63 -10.69 17.68
CA LEU A 301 22.12 -10.92 16.32
C LEU A 301 23.16 -11.44 15.31
N THR A 302 24.44 -11.47 15.68
CA THR A 302 25.54 -11.85 14.76
C THR A 302 25.34 -13.21 14.09
N HIS A 303 24.69 -14.16 14.78
CA HIS A 303 24.44 -15.51 14.27
C HIS A 303 22.99 -15.75 13.83
N VAL A 304 22.14 -14.73 13.89
CA VAL A 304 20.73 -14.82 13.51
C VAL A 304 20.60 -14.65 12.00
N PRO A 305 20.10 -15.66 11.26
CA PRO A 305 19.92 -15.55 9.82
C PRO A 305 18.96 -14.40 9.46
N ASP A 306 19.30 -13.66 8.42
CA ASP A 306 18.53 -12.51 7.91
C ASP A 306 18.22 -11.41 8.94
N ALA A 307 18.96 -11.33 10.06
CA ALA A 307 18.73 -10.31 11.08
C ALA A 307 18.75 -8.88 10.49
N ASP A 308 19.65 -8.60 9.55
CA ASP A 308 19.75 -7.32 8.85
C ASP A 308 18.43 -6.89 8.17
N ARG A 309 17.64 -7.85 7.67
CA ARG A 309 16.35 -7.58 7.02
C ARG A 309 15.28 -7.12 8.00
N LEU A 310 15.34 -7.60 9.24
CA LEU A 310 14.44 -7.19 10.32
C LEU A 310 14.96 -5.92 11.02
N LEU A 311 16.27 -5.74 11.09
CA LEU A 311 16.91 -4.56 11.68
C LEU A 311 16.70 -3.30 10.82
N ALA A 312 16.80 -3.41 9.49
CA ALA A 312 16.64 -2.26 8.60
C ALA A 312 15.35 -1.45 8.87
N PRO A 313 14.13 -2.04 8.90
CA PRO A 313 12.93 -1.29 9.24
C PRO A 313 12.88 -0.82 10.71
N VAL A 314 13.52 -1.53 11.66
CA VAL A 314 13.64 -1.05 13.04
C VAL A 314 14.45 0.25 13.09
N ASP A 315 15.61 0.26 12.45
CA ASP A 315 16.48 1.44 12.40
C ASP A 315 15.80 2.61 11.70
N ASP A 316 15.08 2.36 10.61
CA ASP A 316 14.28 3.35 9.90
C ASP A 316 13.20 3.98 10.79
N TYR A 317 12.43 3.18 11.54
CA TYR A 317 11.39 3.69 12.44
C TYR A 317 11.97 4.50 13.61
N LEU A 318 13.09 4.05 14.18
CA LEU A 318 13.76 4.77 15.27
C LEU A 318 14.41 6.08 14.78
N LEU A 319 14.93 6.10 13.55
CA LEU A 319 15.49 7.30 12.94
C LEU A 319 14.44 8.40 12.77
N VAL A 320 13.23 8.05 12.35
CA VAL A 320 12.20 9.05 12.01
C VAL A 320 11.27 9.44 13.17
N GLY A 321 11.09 8.55 14.15
CA GLY A 321 10.18 8.76 15.29
C GLY A 321 10.35 10.12 15.99
N PRO A 322 11.57 10.54 16.37
CA PRO A 322 11.79 11.81 17.07
C PRO A 322 11.42 13.02 16.19
N GLY A 323 11.85 13.01 14.92
CA GLY A 323 11.55 14.09 13.98
C GLY A 323 10.05 14.22 13.70
N LEU A 324 9.33 13.11 13.65
CA LEU A 324 7.87 13.09 13.55
C LEU A 324 7.21 13.73 14.77
N ALA A 325 7.62 13.32 15.97
CA ALA A 325 7.08 13.89 17.19
C ALA A 325 7.30 15.41 17.28
N ASP A 326 8.49 15.88 16.93
CA ASP A 326 8.84 17.30 16.89
C ASP A 326 8.05 18.07 15.83
N SER A 327 7.72 17.44 14.70
CA SER A 327 6.90 18.04 13.64
C SER A 327 5.43 18.24 14.04
N TRP A 328 4.95 17.44 15.00
CA TRP A 328 3.56 17.51 15.48
C TRP A 328 3.40 18.35 16.75
N ASP A 329 4.48 18.53 17.51
CA ASP A 329 4.43 19.20 18.80
C ASP A 329 4.31 20.72 18.65
N PRO A 330 3.26 21.35 19.21
CA PRO A 330 3.08 22.79 19.13
C PRO A 330 4.18 23.58 19.84
N ASP A 331 4.92 22.97 20.77
CA ASP A 331 5.89 23.66 21.63
C ASP A 331 7.32 23.63 21.04
N THR A 332 7.61 22.74 20.07
CA THR A 332 8.97 22.56 19.52
C THR A 332 9.16 23.17 18.13
N HIS A 333 8.15 23.89 17.60
CA HIS A 333 8.09 24.34 16.20
C HIS A 333 9.46 24.82 15.66
N PRO A 334 10.16 23.99 14.86
CA PRO A 334 11.48 24.34 14.38
C PRO A 334 11.35 25.53 13.43
N ALA A 335 12.27 26.49 13.53
CA ALA A 335 12.30 27.64 12.63
C ALA A 335 12.41 27.16 11.17
N GLY A 336 11.36 27.36 10.37
CA GLY A 336 11.27 26.89 8.98
C GLY A 336 10.52 25.58 8.75
N GLY A 337 9.97 24.95 9.80
CA GLY A 337 9.14 23.74 9.67
C GLY A 337 7.80 23.99 8.96
N ARG A 338 7.31 22.99 8.22
CA ARG A 338 5.99 23.02 7.57
C ARG A 338 4.90 22.96 8.65
N ARG A 339 4.00 23.94 8.68
CA ARG A 339 2.88 23.95 9.63
C ARG A 339 1.91 22.82 9.31
N LEU A 340 1.39 22.18 10.36
CA LEU A 340 0.28 21.22 10.26
C LEU A 340 -0.94 21.87 9.57
N PRO A 341 -1.70 21.12 8.77
CA PRO A 341 -2.98 21.58 8.24
C PRO A 341 -3.98 21.83 9.39
N PRO A 342 -5.14 22.48 9.13
CA PRO A 342 -6.22 22.59 10.11
C PRO A 342 -6.57 21.22 10.70
N LEU A 343 -6.70 21.12 12.02
CA LEU A 343 -6.94 19.85 12.71
C LEU A 343 -8.41 19.72 13.10
N ASP A 344 -9.03 18.63 12.67
CA ASP A 344 -10.33 18.15 13.11
C ASP A 344 -10.14 16.87 13.95
N SER A 345 -11.24 16.36 14.52
CA SER A 345 -11.22 15.15 15.35
C SER A 345 -10.67 13.93 14.59
N ALA A 346 -10.99 13.80 13.29
CA ALA A 346 -10.51 12.73 12.43
C ALA A 346 -8.98 12.78 12.24
N ARG A 347 -8.40 13.93 11.90
CA ARG A 347 -6.94 14.09 11.75
C ARG A 347 -6.20 13.81 13.05
N LEU A 348 -6.71 14.31 14.17
CA LEU A 348 -6.10 14.03 15.48
C LEU A 348 -6.14 12.54 15.82
N THR A 349 -7.25 11.87 15.51
CA THR A 349 -7.38 10.42 15.66
C THR A 349 -6.37 9.68 14.78
N ALA A 350 -6.25 10.06 13.49
CA ALA A 350 -5.32 9.47 12.54
C ALA A 350 -3.84 9.64 12.97
N LEU A 351 -3.47 10.82 13.50
CA LEU A 351 -2.14 11.06 14.06
C LEU A 351 -1.86 10.19 15.29
N GLY A 352 -2.83 10.07 16.21
CA GLY A 352 -2.71 9.20 17.38
C GLY A 352 -2.55 7.73 17.01
N ILE A 353 -3.30 7.25 16.02
CA ILE A 353 -3.14 5.90 15.46
C ILE A 353 -1.76 5.75 14.82
N SER A 354 -1.32 6.71 14.01
CA SER A 354 -0.06 6.64 13.28
C SER A 354 1.16 6.65 14.20
N GLY A 355 1.16 7.47 15.26
CA GLY A 355 2.21 7.47 16.27
C GLY A 355 2.33 6.10 16.97
N ARG A 356 1.19 5.53 17.41
CA ARG A 356 1.14 4.20 18.03
C ARG A 356 1.60 3.09 17.06
N ARG A 357 1.33 3.24 15.76
CA ARG A 357 1.69 2.27 14.70
C ARG A 357 3.20 2.11 14.58
N VAL A 358 3.96 3.21 14.65
CA VAL A 358 5.43 3.17 14.60
C VAL A 358 5.97 2.31 15.74
N ALA A 359 5.55 2.58 16.98
CA ALA A 359 5.99 1.84 18.16
C ALA A 359 5.63 0.34 18.09
N LEU A 360 4.38 0.00 17.74
CA LEU A 360 3.94 -1.39 17.66
C LEU A 360 4.64 -2.20 16.57
N ARG A 361 4.87 -1.60 15.39
CA ARG A 361 5.63 -2.25 14.30
C ARG A 361 7.07 -2.51 14.74
N THR A 362 7.71 -1.54 15.39
CA THR A 362 9.08 -1.70 15.93
C THR A 362 9.14 -2.78 17.01
N ALA A 363 8.23 -2.77 17.99
CA ALA A 363 8.17 -3.79 19.03
C ALA A 363 7.95 -5.19 18.46
N GLY A 364 7.08 -5.33 17.45
CA GLY A 364 6.83 -6.58 16.75
C GLY A 364 8.06 -7.16 16.04
N LEU A 365 8.85 -6.29 15.41
CA LEU A 365 10.12 -6.67 14.76
C LEU A 365 11.20 -7.03 15.80
N LEU A 366 11.34 -6.25 16.87
CA LEU A 366 12.24 -6.55 17.99
C LEU A 366 11.88 -7.86 18.69
N HIS A 367 10.60 -8.14 18.87
CA HIS A 367 10.11 -9.42 19.40
C HIS A 367 10.51 -10.59 18.48
N GLN A 368 10.40 -10.45 17.16
CA GLN A 368 10.86 -11.47 16.21
C GLN A 368 12.39 -11.69 16.28
N LEU A 369 13.16 -10.60 16.34
CA LEU A 369 14.62 -10.64 16.48
C LEU A 369 15.04 -11.32 17.79
N ALA A 370 14.45 -10.95 18.92
CA ALA A 370 14.72 -11.54 20.23
C ALA A 370 14.37 -13.05 20.25
N ARG A 371 13.25 -13.44 19.64
CA ARG A 371 12.90 -14.87 19.50
C ARG A 371 13.92 -15.63 18.66
N ALA A 372 14.44 -15.02 17.61
CA ALA A 372 15.43 -15.64 16.73
C ALA A 372 16.81 -15.75 17.39
N ALA A 373 17.20 -14.78 18.22
CA ALA A 373 18.41 -14.84 19.05
C ALA A 373 18.35 -15.90 20.17
N GLY A 374 17.14 -16.35 20.53
CA GLY A 374 16.94 -17.45 21.47
C GLY A 374 17.30 -17.06 22.90
N ARG A 375 18.04 -17.93 23.61
CA ARG A 375 18.34 -17.75 25.05
C ARG A 375 19.07 -16.45 25.36
N GLU A 376 19.85 -15.93 24.40
CA GLU A 376 20.67 -14.74 24.61
C GLU A 376 19.86 -13.45 24.70
N ALA A 377 18.64 -13.43 24.15
CA ALA A 377 17.72 -12.28 24.23
C ALA A 377 16.35 -12.65 24.82
N ALA A 378 16.26 -13.78 25.55
CA ALA A 378 14.99 -14.27 26.08
C ALA A 378 14.39 -13.34 27.15
N ASP A 379 15.24 -12.61 27.88
CA ASP A 379 14.82 -11.77 29.00
C ASP A 379 13.99 -10.55 28.56
N VAL A 380 14.14 -10.08 27.32
CA VAL A 380 13.35 -8.94 26.81
C VAL A 380 11.95 -9.34 26.33
N LEU A 381 11.71 -10.63 26.07
CA LEU A 381 10.47 -11.10 25.46
C LEU A 381 9.22 -10.83 26.34
N PRO A 382 9.23 -11.12 27.66
CA PRO A 382 8.07 -10.85 28.50
C PRO A 382 7.69 -9.36 28.54
N GLU A 383 8.68 -8.47 28.53
CA GLU A 383 8.45 -7.02 28.53
C GLU A 383 7.89 -6.55 27.18
N LEU A 384 8.46 -7.02 26.07
CA LEU A 384 7.93 -6.75 24.73
C LEU A 384 6.51 -7.29 24.55
N ASP A 385 6.21 -8.49 25.06
CA ASP A 385 4.88 -9.07 25.02
C ASP A 385 3.86 -8.21 25.78
N ALA A 386 4.20 -7.79 26.99
CA ALA A 386 3.33 -6.94 27.80
C ALA A 386 3.08 -5.57 27.12
N LEU A 387 4.10 -4.96 26.53
CA LEU A 387 3.97 -3.71 25.79
C LEU A 387 3.11 -3.87 24.55
N ILE A 388 3.34 -4.90 23.74
CA ILE A 388 2.54 -5.18 22.54
C ILE A 388 1.08 -5.38 22.93
N ASP A 389 0.79 -6.14 23.99
CA ASP A 389 -0.59 -6.40 24.42
C ASP A 389 -1.27 -5.13 24.93
N MET A 390 -0.59 -4.33 25.74
CA MET A 390 -1.09 -3.03 26.22
C MET A 390 -1.38 -2.07 25.05
N TRP A 391 -0.46 -1.94 24.10
CA TRP A 391 -0.63 -1.07 22.94
C TRP A 391 -1.67 -1.58 21.94
N CYS A 392 -1.86 -2.90 21.84
CA CYS A 392 -2.98 -3.47 21.10
C CYS A 392 -4.32 -3.18 21.80
N ALA A 393 -4.35 -3.18 23.14
CA ALA A 393 -5.52 -2.77 23.90
C ALA A 393 -5.88 -1.30 23.63
N ASP A 394 -4.91 -0.38 23.57
CA ASP A 394 -5.14 1.03 23.17
C ASP A 394 -5.90 1.13 21.83
N TYR A 395 -5.54 0.32 20.83
CA TYR A 395 -6.28 0.30 19.56
C TYR A 395 -7.70 -0.23 19.72
N SER A 396 -7.86 -1.36 20.40
CA SER A 396 -9.17 -2.02 20.49
C SER A 396 -10.15 -1.31 21.43
N GLU A 397 -9.67 -0.76 22.53
CA GLU A 397 -10.47 -0.13 23.60
C GLU A 397 -10.46 1.40 23.49
N GLY A 398 -9.30 2.00 23.22
CA GLY A 398 -9.15 3.45 23.10
C GLY A 398 -9.69 4.01 21.79
N TYR A 399 -9.36 3.37 20.66
CA TYR A 399 -9.85 3.78 19.33
C TYR A 399 -11.05 2.98 18.84
N GLY A 400 -11.44 1.90 19.53
CA GLY A 400 -12.55 1.05 19.11
C GLY A 400 -12.26 0.28 17.82
N ALA A 401 -11.00 -0.03 17.52
CA ALA A 401 -10.59 -0.70 16.29
C ALA A 401 -11.23 -2.09 16.16
N ARG A 402 -11.91 -2.36 15.03
CA ARG A 402 -12.61 -3.64 14.78
C ARG A 402 -12.15 -4.31 13.50
N TRP A 403 -11.91 -5.62 13.58
CA TRP A 403 -11.55 -6.42 12.41
C TRP A 403 -12.63 -6.38 11.33
N ILE A 404 -12.22 -6.07 10.10
CA ILE A 404 -13.06 -6.12 8.90
C ILE A 404 -12.77 -7.47 8.22
N PRO A 405 -13.76 -8.34 7.95
CA PRO A 405 -13.50 -9.62 7.28
C PRO A 405 -12.78 -9.46 5.94
N VAL A 406 -11.80 -10.32 5.63
CA VAL A 406 -10.99 -10.26 4.39
C VAL A 406 -11.87 -10.13 3.14
N ALA A 407 -12.94 -10.92 3.05
CA ALA A 407 -13.86 -10.86 1.92
C ALA A 407 -14.52 -9.47 1.73
N ARG A 408 -14.76 -8.74 2.82
CA ARG A 408 -15.34 -7.40 2.83
C ARG A 408 -14.29 -6.34 2.48
N GLN A 409 -13.05 -6.47 2.98
CA GLN A 409 -11.94 -5.61 2.58
C GLN A 409 -11.68 -5.69 1.07
N ALA A 410 -11.57 -6.91 0.53
CA ALA A 410 -11.34 -7.13 -0.90
C ALA A 410 -12.54 -6.68 -1.76
N GLU A 411 -13.77 -6.85 -1.27
CA GLU A 411 -14.98 -6.38 -1.95
C GLU A 411 -15.04 -4.85 -2.03
N TYR A 412 -14.65 -4.17 -0.95
CA TYR A 412 -14.51 -2.72 -0.90
C TYR A 412 -13.48 -2.23 -1.89
N GLN A 413 -12.25 -2.74 -1.79
CA GLN A 413 -11.15 -2.31 -2.64
C GLN A 413 -11.50 -2.56 -4.12
N ALA A 414 -12.06 -3.72 -4.47
CA ALA A 414 -12.49 -4.02 -5.84
C ALA A 414 -13.57 -3.05 -6.35
N ARG A 415 -14.55 -2.65 -5.51
CA ARG A 415 -15.58 -1.67 -5.94
C ARG A 415 -15.01 -0.27 -6.12
N VAL A 416 -14.10 0.14 -5.25
CA VAL A 416 -13.42 1.44 -5.35
C VAL A 416 -12.54 1.49 -6.60
N VAL A 417 -11.80 0.41 -6.91
CA VAL A 417 -11.01 0.27 -8.15
C VAL A 417 -11.90 0.40 -9.38
N LEU A 418 -13.03 -0.31 -9.44
CA LEU A 418 -13.96 -0.23 -10.57
C LEU A 418 -14.58 1.17 -10.71
N ALA A 419 -14.90 1.84 -9.59
CA ALA A 419 -15.38 3.21 -9.61
C ALA A 419 -14.34 4.19 -10.20
N ALA A 420 -13.08 4.09 -9.77
CA ALA A 420 -11.99 4.91 -10.30
C ALA A 420 -11.73 4.60 -11.79
N PHE A 421 -11.73 3.32 -12.18
CA PHE A 421 -11.61 2.88 -13.56
C PHE A 421 -12.70 3.46 -14.46
N GLU A 422 -13.98 3.36 -14.06
CA GLU A 422 -15.11 3.89 -14.84
C GLU A 422 -14.99 5.41 -15.04
N LEU A 423 -14.61 6.15 -13.98
CA LEU A 423 -14.42 7.59 -14.05
C LEU A 423 -13.20 7.96 -14.92
N ALA A 424 -12.09 7.23 -14.81
CA ALA A 424 -10.91 7.43 -15.64
C ALA A 424 -11.23 7.14 -17.13
N ALA A 425 -11.98 6.08 -17.42
CA ALA A 425 -12.38 5.74 -18.78
C ALA A 425 -13.23 6.85 -19.43
N ALA A 426 -14.07 7.53 -18.63
CA ALA A 426 -14.88 8.67 -19.04
C ALA A 426 -14.09 10.01 -19.08
N TYR A 427 -12.92 10.08 -18.46
CA TYR A 427 -12.03 11.25 -18.49
C TYR A 427 -11.18 11.31 -19.78
N THR A 428 -10.77 10.14 -20.32
CA THR A 428 -9.95 10.02 -21.54
C THR A 428 -10.62 10.31 -22.92
N PRO A 429 -11.92 10.63 -23.11
CA PRO A 429 -12.49 10.78 -24.47
C PRO A 429 -11.89 11.90 -25.34
N VAL A 430 -10.98 12.76 -24.84
CA VAL A 430 -10.52 13.96 -25.57
C VAL A 430 -9.21 13.76 -26.36
N ARG A 431 -8.59 12.58 -26.37
CA ARG A 431 -7.41 12.32 -27.24
C ARG A 431 -7.52 11.03 -28.02
N SER A 432 -8.52 10.94 -28.89
CA SER A 432 -8.43 10.05 -30.05
C SER A 432 -7.38 10.61 -31.00
N HIS A 433 -6.15 10.08 -30.94
CA HIS A 433 -5.23 10.17 -32.07
C HIS A 433 -5.80 9.29 -33.19
N SER A 434 -6.56 9.92 -34.07
CA SER A 434 -6.91 9.35 -35.36
C SER A 434 -5.65 9.24 -36.22
N GLY A 435 -5.38 8.03 -36.72
CA GLY A 435 -4.65 7.82 -37.96
C GLY A 435 -3.20 7.38 -37.80
N GLU A 436 -2.98 6.07 -37.89
CA GLU A 436 -2.01 5.53 -38.84
C GLU A 436 -2.46 4.14 -39.28
N SER A 437 -3.09 4.10 -40.47
CA SER A 437 -3.37 2.91 -41.25
C SER A 437 -2.10 2.54 -42.02
N GLY A 438 -1.47 1.42 -41.69
CA GLY A 438 -0.23 1.02 -42.36
C GLY A 438 0.19 -0.43 -42.13
N TRP A 439 -0.75 -1.37 -42.10
CA TRP A 439 -0.43 -2.80 -42.25
C TRP A 439 -0.89 -3.27 -43.62
N GLY A 440 -0.03 -3.06 -44.61
CA GLY A 440 -0.11 -3.65 -45.94
C GLY A 440 0.95 -4.74 -46.07
N SER A 441 0.51 -5.98 -46.20
CA SER A 441 1.31 -7.14 -46.57
C SER A 441 1.93 -6.98 -47.97
N GLY A 442 3.23 -7.25 -48.12
CA GLY A 442 3.86 -7.36 -49.43
C GLY A 442 5.33 -7.78 -49.33
N ALA A 443 5.58 -9.09 -49.46
CA ALA A 443 6.90 -9.64 -49.70
C ALA A 443 7.39 -9.28 -51.11
N ALA A 444 8.67 -8.92 -51.26
CA ALA A 444 9.61 -9.45 -52.27
C ALA A 444 10.82 -8.51 -52.45
N VAL A 445 12.01 -9.13 -52.35
CA VAL A 445 13.32 -8.61 -52.78
C VAL A 445 13.31 -8.40 -54.31
N PRO A 446 14.10 -7.45 -54.86
CA PRO A 446 15.29 -7.86 -55.60
C PRO A 446 16.56 -7.04 -55.27
N MET A 447 17.68 -7.69 -55.59
CA MET A 447 19.08 -7.28 -55.43
C MET A 447 19.54 -6.15 -56.37
N HIS A 448 20.71 -5.57 -56.02
CA HIS A 448 21.72 -4.87 -56.84
C HIS A 448 21.29 -3.49 -57.38
N THR A 449 22.11 -2.42 -57.46
CA THR A 449 23.55 -2.08 -57.57
C THR A 449 23.67 -0.65 -56.98
N GLU A 450 24.74 -0.11 -56.39
CA GLU A 450 26.20 -0.13 -56.57
C GLU A 450 26.91 -0.01 -55.21
#